data_AF-A0A329T5M3-F1
#
_entry.id   AF-A0A329T5M3-F1
#
_cell.length_a   1.000
_cell.length_b   1.000
_cell.length_c   1.000
_cell.angle_alpha   90.00
_cell.angle_beta   90.00
_cell.angle_gamma   90.00
#
_symmetry.space_group_name_H-M   'P 1'
#
loop_
_entity.id
_entity.type
_entity.pdbx_description
1 polymer ?
#
loop_
_entity_poly.entity_id
_entity_poly.type
_entity_poly.pdbx_seq_one_letter_code
_entity_poly.pdbx_strand_id
1 'polypeptide(L)'
;MYLTLLGALFVGLGFAMAWYGLRPLAVLPQLLRAEVRRPEAVTDADAGEFVAVRGTARDAGETLTGPFSGIGCLGFEFEVTERQPFPIGIPWLDARLDDGVATARFALEGAGRDLAVHPSSRRFALDTASTVVRVGAKETPPDRIRRFVDAREGLDPVAGWIAALPFFGARRYVERRIDPGKTYLVAGRVDRGEGGENGRTGVALTGDLVIADRSIRGLALSRLWRAAFPVLVAVGFVVVGLWGIAA
;
A
#
# COMPACT_ATOMS: atom_id res chain seq x y z
N MET A 1 -10.89 -38.80 19.54
CA MET A 1 -9.53 -38.67 18.94
C MET A 1 -9.54 -37.95 17.60
N TYR A 2 -10.39 -38.32 16.64
CA TYR A 2 -10.48 -37.59 15.35
C TYR A 2 -11.07 -36.17 15.49
N LEU A 3 -12.10 -35.98 16.31
CA LEU A 3 -12.71 -34.67 16.60
C LEU A 3 -11.72 -33.71 17.28
N THR A 4 -10.97 -34.18 18.28
CA THR A 4 -9.94 -33.40 18.97
C THR A 4 -8.78 -33.00 18.05
N LEU A 5 -8.34 -33.88 17.15
CA LEU A 5 -7.32 -33.58 16.14
C LEU A 5 -7.82 -32.55 15.11
N LEU A 6 -9.07 -32.70 14.67
CA LEU A 6 -9.70 -31.74 13.74
C LEU A 6 -9.88 -30.37 14.40
N GLY A 7 -10.33 -30.33 15.65
CA GLY A 7 -10.49 -29.08 16.40
C GLY A 7 -9.15 -28.37 16.61
N ALA A 8 -8.08 -29.10 16.95
CA ALA A 8 -6.73 -28.53 17.07
C ALA A 8 -6.22 -27.96 15.74
N LEU A 9 -6.50 -28.62 14.61
CA LEU A 9 -6.16 -28.12 13.28
C LEU A 9 -6.87 -26.79 12.98
N PHE A 10 -8.17 -26.69 13.26
CA PHE A 10 -8.96 -25.48 13.06
C PHE A 10 -8.46 -24.30 13.91
N VAL A 11 -8.11 -24.57 15.18
CA VAL A 11 -7.50 -23.57 16.07
C VAL A 11 -6.15 -23.10 15.51
N GLY A 12 -5.28 -24.03 15.10
CA GLY A 12 -3.98 -23.70 14.50
C GLY A 12 -4.10 -22.86 13.23
N LEU A 13 -5.04 -23.20 12.34
CA LEU A 13 -5.33 -22.45 11.13
C LEU A 13 -5.87 -21.05 11.44
N GLY A 14 -6.76 -20.93 12.43
CA GLY A 14 -7.26 -19.65 12.92
C GLY A 14 -6.14 -18.74 13.42
N PHE A 15 -5.22 -19.26 14.24
CA PHE A 15 -4.05 -18.49 14.70
C PHE A 15 -3.11 -18.09 13.55
N ALA A 16 -2.86 -18.99 12.59
CA ALA A 16 -2.04 -18.67 11.43
C ALA A 16 -2.66 -17.54 10.57
N MET A 17 -3.98 -17.59 10.34
CA MET A 17 -4.70 -16.54 9.62
C MET A 17 -4.72 -15.22 10.39
N ALA A 18 -4.94 -15.26 11.71
CA ALA A 18 -4.88 -14.08 12.56
C ALA A 18 -3.49 -13.45 12.51
N TRP A 19 -2.44 -14.24 12.70
CA TRP A 19 -1.05 -13.78 12.61
C TRP A 19 -0.75 -13.11 11.26
N TYR A 20 -1.15 -13.75 10.17
CA TYR A 20 -0.96 -13.21 8.82
C TYR A 20 -1.73 -11.90 8.60
N GLY A 21 -2.95 -11.79 9.13
CA GLY A 21 -3.77 -10.58 9.04
C GLY A 21 -3.32 -9.43 9.96
N LEU A 22 -2.70 -9.75 11.10
CA LEU A 22 -2.20 -8.78 12.09
C LEU A 22 -0.79 -8.26 11.78
N ARG A 23 0.07 -9.05 11.10
CA ARG A 23 1.44 -8.65 10.76
C ARG A 23 1.54 -7.30 10.02
N PRO A 24 0.68 -6.98 9.03
CA PRO A 24 0.69 -5.68 8.35
C PRO A 24 0.30 -4.50 9.26
N LEU A 25 -0.32 -4.77 10.42
CA LEU A 25 -0.71 -3.74 11.39
C LEU A 25 0.41 -3.39 12.39
N ALA A 26 1.53 -4.12 12.38
CA ALA A 26 2.63 -3.90 13.33
C ALA A 26 3.24 -2.49 13.26
N VAL A 27 3.11 -1.79 12.13
CA VAL A 27 3.57 -0.41 11.94
C VAL A 27 2.57 0.64 12.46
N LEU A 28 1.29 0.31 12.66
CA LEU A 28 0.29 1.24 13.18
C LEU A 28 0.63 1.81 14.56
N PRO A 29 1.05 1.03 15.58
CA PRO A 29 1.31 1.60 16.89
C PRO A 29 2.45 2.63 16.85
N GLN A 30 3.46 2.43 16.00
CA GLN A 30 4.55 3.38 15.82
C GLN A 30 4.07 4.65 15.11
N LEU A 31 3.20 4.52 14.09
CA LEU A 31 2.57 5.66 13.42
C LEU A 31 1.59 6.41 14.33
N LEU A 32 0.83 5.72 15.18
CA LEU A 32 -0.14 6.32 16.10
C LEU A 32 0.53 7.03 17.29
N ARG A 33 1.73 6.59 17.67
CA ARG A 33 2.55 7.26 18.69
C ARG A 33 3.38 8.41 18.12
N ALA A 34 3.63 8.43 16.81
CA ALA A 34 4.37 9.50 16.18
C ALA A 34 3.54 10.79 16.23
N GLU A 35 4.09 11.81 16.88
CA GLU A 35 3.52 13.15 16.85
C GLU A 35 3.65 13.74 15.44
N VAL A 36 2.56 14.27 14.90
CA VAL A 36 2.56 14.89 13.56
C VAL A 36 3.21 16.26 13.66
N ARG A 37 4.42 16.39 13.12
CA ARG A 37 5.17 17.65 13.08
C ARG A 37 4.98 18.36 11.73
N ARG A 38 5.24 19.67 11.72
CA ARG A 38 5.41 20.45 10.48
C ARG A 38 6.83 20.29 9.95
N PRO A 39 7.08 20.54 8.65
CA PRO A 39 8.43 20.38 8.07
C PRO A 39 9.50 21.20 8.79
N GLU A 40 9.16 22.41 9.26
CA GLU A 40 10.10 23.24 10.03
C GLU A 40 10.52 22.65 11.39
N ALA A 41 9.68 21.84 12.03
CA ALA A 41 9.95 21.29 13.37
C ALA A 41 10.83 20.01 13.34
N VAL A 42 11.27 19.60 12.17
CA VAL A 42 12.14 18.41 11.98
C VAL A 42 13.61 18.75 12.18
N THR A 43 13.99 20.04 12.15
CA THR A 43 15.38 20.47 12.40
C THR A 43 15.90 20.01 13.75
N ASP A 44 15.00 19.92 14.74
CA ASP A 44 15.31 19.57 16.13
C ASP A 44 15.30 18.06 16.39
N ALA A 45 14.90 17.23 15.41
CA ALA A 45 14.78 15.79 15.55
C ALA A 45 16.13 15.07 15.36
N ASP A 46 16.47 14.07 16.15
CA ASP A 46 17.77 13.41 16.08
C ASP A 46 17.98 12.58 14.80
N ALA A 47 19.24 12.38 14.40
CA ALA A 47 19.54 11.53 13.26
C ALA A 47 19.09 10.08 13.56
N GLY A 48 18.33 9.48 12.64
CA GLY A 48 17.70 8.17 12.81
C GLY A 48 16.36 8.20 13.57
N GLU A 49 15.93 9.34 14.12
CA GLU A 49 14.62 9.48 14.76
C GLU A 49 13.51 9.21 13.75
N PHE A 50 12.50 8.43 14.16
CA PHE A 50 11.31 8.20 13.34
C PHE A 50 10.30 9.30 13.57
N VAL A 51 10.01 10.08 12.53
CA VAL A 51 9.12 11.24 12.60
C VAL A 51 8.00 11.14 11.57
N ALA A 52 6.85 11.75 11.87
CA ALA A 52 5.73 11.90 10.95
C ALA A 52 5.54 13.38 10.65
N VAL A 53 5.63 13.75 9.37
CA VAL A 53 5.64 15.14 8.92
C VAL A 53 4.47 15.38 7.98
N ARG A 54 3.70 16.46 8.22
CA ARG A 54 2.62 16.86 7.32
C ARG A 54 3.00 18.13 6.58
N GLY A 55 3.09 18.07 5.25
CA GLY A 55 3.46 19.21 4.41
C GLY A 55 2.95 19.08 2.98
N THR A 56 3.07 20.16 2.19
CA THR A 56 2.66 20.16 0.78
C THR A 56 3.80 19.65 -0.09
N ALA A 57 3.55 18.61 -0.88
CA ALA A 57 4.58 18.02 -1.72
C ALA A 57 4.87 18.92 -2.93
N ARG A 58 6.15 19.17 -3.19
CA ARG A 58 6.67 19.90 -4.35
C ARG A 58 7.68 19.04 -5.09
N ASP A 59 7.75 19.24 -6.41
CA ASP A 59 8.81 18.63 -7.20
C ASP A 59 10.20 19.10 -6.74
N ALA A 60 11.18 18.22 -6.91
CA ALA A 60 12.58 18.51 -6.69
C ALA A 60 13.38 18.20 -7.97
N GLY A 61 12.85 18.65 -9.11
CA GLY A 61 13.50 18.56 -10.42
C GLY A 61 13.10 17.36 -11.29
N GLU A 62 12.56 16.28 -10.71
CA GLU A 62 12.10 15.11 -11.47
C GLU A 62 10.62 14.80 -11.18
N THR A 63 9.88 14.46 -12.23
CA THR A 63 8.49 13.97 -12.13
C THR A 63 8.32 12.70 -12.93
N LEU A 64 7.52 11.79 -12.40
CA LEU A 64 7.13 10.55 -13.05
C LEU A 64 5.75 10.69 -13.70
N THR A 65 5.43 9.80 -14.64
CA THR A 65 4.12 9.75 -15.26
C THR A 65 3.37 8.51 -14.78
N GLY A 66 2.15 8.69 -14.26
CA GLY A 66 1.31 7.58 -13.80
C GLY A 66 1.03 6.57 -14.92
N PRO A 67 1.13 5.24 -14.65
CA PRO A 67 1.03 4.21 -15.69
C PRO A 67 -0.36 4.14 -16.33
N PHE A 68 -1.44 4.28 -15.56
CA PHE A 68 -2.82 4.16 -16.06
C PHE A 68 -3.46 5.53 -16.30
N SER A 69 -3.24 6.52 -15.43
CA SER A 69 -3.80 7.86 -15.55
C SER A 69 -3.05 8.74 -16.54
N GLY A 70 -1.72 8.58 -16.62
CA GLY A 70 -0.86 9.43 -17.44
C GLY A 70 -0.59 10.83 -16.96
N ILE A 71 -0.95 11.12 -15.73
CA ILE A 71 -0.76 12.42 -15.13
C ILE A 71 0.62 12.45 -14.45
N GLY A 72 1.30 13.60 -14.54
CA GLY A 72 2.57 13.84 -13.85
C GLY A 72 2.42 13.74 -12.32
N CYS A 73 3.34 13.05 -11.68
CA CYS A 73 3.32 12.78 -10.24
C CYS A 73 4.74 12.63 -9.69
N LEU A 74 4.90 12.77 -8.38
CA LEU A 74 6.17 12.61 -7.68
C LEU A 74 6.46 11.15 -7.35
N GLY A 75 5.43 10.31 -7.38
CA GLY A 75 5.51 8.87 -7.19
C GLY A 75 4.18 8.20 -7.42
N PHE A 76 4.22 6.90 -7.70
CA PHE A 76 3.03 6.08 -7.87
C PHE A 76 3.24 4.66 -7.34
N GLU A 77 2.13 4.04 -6.97
CA GLU A 77 1.98 2.61 -6.72
C GLU A 77 0.86 2.10 -7.63
N PHE A 78 1.07 0.99 -8.31
CA PHE A 78 0.02 0.34 -9.09
C PHE A 78 -0.17 -1.11 -8.66
N GLU A 79 -1.40 -1.59 -8.79
CA GLU A 79 -1.80 -2.97 -8.55
C GLU A 79 -2.76 -3.42 -9.65
N VAL A 80 -2.49 -4.57 -10.24
CA VAL A 80 -3.33 -5.22 -11.25
C VAL A 80 -3.87 -6.52 -10.68
N THR A 81 -5.19 -6.61 -10.56
CA THR A 81 -5.86 -7.82 -10.08
C THR A 81 -6.87 -8.31 -11.10
N GLU A 82 -7.00 -9.62 -11.26
CA GLU A 82 -7.99 -10.26 -12.13
C GLU A 82 -8.96 -11.09 -11.31
N ARG A 83 -10.25 -10.96 -11.59
CA ARG A 83 -11.25 -11.78 -10.94
C ARG A 83 -11.22 -13.22 -11.48
N GLN A 84 -10.71 -14.18 -10.70
CA GLN A 84 -10.52 -15.57 -11.14
C GLN A 84 -11.45 -16.57 -10.42
N PRO A 85 -11.94 -17.60 -11.14
CA PRO A 85 -12.72 -18.69 -10.56
C PRO A 85 -11.80 -19.85 -10.13
N PHE A 86 -11.59 -20.07 -8.81
CA PHE A 86 -10.92 -21.27 -8.28
C PHE A 86 -11.34 -21.62 -6.83
N PRO A 87 -11.02 -22.83 -6.30
CA PRO A 87 -12.00 -23.70 -5.67
C PRO A 87 -11.99 -23.62 -4.14
N ILE A 88 -13.19 -23.70 -3.56
CA ILE A 88 -13.49 -23.97 -2.14
C ILE A 88 -12.93 -22.93 -1.15
N GLY A 89 -13.83 -22.07 -0.68
CA GLY A 89 -13.82 -21.60 0.72
C GLY A 89 -13.01 -20.35 1.03
N ILE A 90 -12.33 -19.71 0.08
CA ILE A 90 -11.56 -18.48 0.35
C ILE A 90 -12.18 -17.28 -0.37
N PRO A 91 -12.60 -16.22 0.34
CA PRO A 91 -13.39 -15.09 -0.19
C PRO A 91 -12.64 -14.12 -1.14
N TRP A 92 -11.44 -14.48 -1.61
CA TRP A 92 -10.63 -13.62 -2.49
C TRP A 92 -10.88 -14.02 -3.95
N LEU A 93 -11.84 -13.33 -4.58
CA LEU A 93 -12.17 -13.52 -6.00
C LEU A 93 -11.14 -12.87 -6.94
N ASP A 94 -10.23 -12.03 -6.43
CA ASP A 94 -9.31 -11.24 -7.25
C ASP A 94 -7.86 -11.75 -7.07
N ALA A 95 -7.31 -12.42 -8.08
CA ALA A 95 -5.92 -12.84 -8.17
C ALA A 95 -5.02 -11.65 -8.50
N ARG A 96 -3.91 -11.49 -7.79
CA ARG A 96 -2.93 -10.44 -8.09
C ARG A 96 -2.04 -10.90 -9.24
N LEU A 97 -2.01 -10.11 -10.32
CA LEU A 97 -1.22 -10.39 -11.52
C LEU A 97 0.10 -9.64 -11.53
N ASP A 98 0.07 -8.34 -11.21
CA ASP A 98 1.25 -7.49 -11.21
C ASP A 98 1.09 -6.36 -10.18
N ASP A 99 2.21 -5.92 -9.62
CA ASP A 99 2.29 -4.75 -8.77
C ASP A 99 3.64 -4.03 -8.95
N GLY A 100 3.66 -2.75 -8.61
CA GLY A 100 4.89 -1.98 -8.73
C GLY A 100 4.81 -0.60 -8.14
N VAL A 101 5.99 -0.07 -7.84
CA VAL A 101 6.17 1.23 -7.22
C VAL A 101 7.29 2.00 -7.90
N ALA A 102 7.14 3.31 -8.00
CA ALA A 102 8.19 4.22 -8.45
C ALA A 102 8.03 5.59 -7.78
N THR A 103 9.15 6.22 -7.42
CA THR A 103 9.19 7.54 -6.77
C THR A 103 10.38 8.33 -7.27
N ALA A 104 10.13 9.60 -7.58
CA ALA A 104 11.16 10.62 -7.68
C ALA A 104 11.45 11.21 -6.29
N ARG A 105 12.58 11.93 -6.19
CA ARG A 105 12.85 12.79 -5.02
C ARG A 105 11.89 13.98 -5.06
N PHE A 106 11.44 14.40 -3.88
CA PHE A 106 10.54 15.54 -3.76
C PHE A 106 10.77 16.25 -2.43
N ALA A 107 10.16 17.42 -2.27
CA ALA A 107 10.27 18.20 -1.04
C ALA A 107 8.90 18.45 -0.40
N LEU A 108 8.86 18.61 0.92
CA LEU A 108 7.69 19.09 1.64
C LEU A 108 7.88 20.56 1.97
N GLU A 109 6.96 21.40 1.50
CA GLU A 109 6.95 22.83 1.75
C GLU A 109 6.77 23.14 3.25
N GLY A 110 7.72 23.89 3.80
CA GLY A 110 7.70 24.39 5.18
C GLY A 110 7.71 25.93 5.22
N ALA A 111 7.36 26.52 6.36
CA ALA A 111 7.25 27.98 6.50
C ALA A 111 8.58 28.75 6.38
N GLY A 112 9.71 28.04 6.34
CA GLY A 112 11.03 28.66 6.17
C GLY A 112 12.00 27.83 5.32
N ARG A 113 11.96 26.50 5.41
CA ARG A 113 12.80 25.63 4.60
C ARG A 113 12.02 24.38 4.19
N ASP A 114 12.17 24.02 2.93
CA ASP A 114 11.59 22.78 2.40
C ASP A 114 12.36 21.57 2.96
N LEU A 115 11.62 20.54 3.36
CA LEU A 115 12.17 19.29 3.86
C LEU A 115 12.32 18.30 2.71
N ALA A 116 13.55 17.87 2.44
CA ALA A 116 13.81 16.89 1.39
C ALA A 116 13.24 15.51 1.77
N VAL A 117 12.62 14.84 0.81
CA VAL A 117 12.12 13.46 0.96
C VAL A 117 12.77 12.61 -0.11
N HIS A 118 13.48 11.58 0.31
CA HIS A 118 14.16 10.63 -0.57
C HIS A 118 13.57 9.22 -0.35
N PRO A 119 12.43 8.90 -1.00
CA PRO A 119 11.87 7.57 -0.91
C PRO A 119 12.80 6.57 -1.58
N SER A 120 12.92 5.38 -0.99
CA SER A 120 13.56 4.28 -1.68
C SER A 120 12.64 3.80 -2.81
N SER A 121 13.16 3.60 -4.01
CA SER A 121 12.37 3.17 -5.17
C SER A 121 11.76 1.76 -5.05
N ARG A 122 12.01 1.04 -3.95
CA ARG A 122 11.53 -0.34 -3.71
C ARG A 122 10.79 -0.55 -2.39
N ARG A 123 10.79 0.40 -1.46
CA ARG A 123 10.20 0.22 -0.12
C ARG A 123 9.55 1.51 0.37
N PHE A 124 8.38 1.82 -0.18
CA PHE A 124 7.48 2.80 0.40
C PHE A 124 6.04 2.30 0.28
N ALA A 125 5.19 2.71 1.22
CA ALA A 125 3.77 2.41 1.18
C ALA A 125 3.00 3.68 0.83
N LEU A 126 2.19 3.62 -0.23
CA LEU A 126 1.32 4.72 -0.63
C LEU A 126 -0.11 4.43 -0.18
N ASP A 127 -0.66 5.28 0.68
CA ASP A 127 -2.06 5.23 1.09
C ASP A 127 -2.73 6.56 0.72
N THR A 128 -2.78 6.78 -0.59
CA THR A 128 -3.46 7.92 -1.22
C THR A 128 -4.75 7.45 -1.90
N ALA A 129 -5.66 8.38 -2.16
CA ALA A 129 -6.77 8.19 -3.10
C ALA A 129 -6.32 7.44 -4.36
N SER A 130 -6.99 6.32 -4.63
CA SER A 130 -6.70 5.49 -5.78
C SER A 130 -7.60 5.82 -6.95
N THR A 131 -7.00 5.90 -8.12
CA THR A 131 -7.73 5.82 -9.40
C THR A 131 -7.94 4.34 -9.70
N VAL A 132 -9.18 3.93 -9.96
CA VAL A 132 -9.52 2.54 -10.24
C VAL A 132 -10.16 2.47 -11.62
N VAL A 133 -9.49 1.78 -12.54
CA VAL A 133 -10.04 1.45 -13.86
C VAL A 133 -10.39 -0.03 -13.85
N ARG A 134 -11.64 -0.35 -14.17
CA ARG A 134 -12.10 -1.73 -14.32
C ARG A 134 -12.29 -2.01 -15.80
N VAL A 135 -11.79 -3.14 -16.27
CA VAL A 135 -11.92 -3.59 -17.65
C VAL A 135 -12.51 -4.99 -17.60
N GLY A 136 -13.64 -5.19 -18.27
CA GLY A 136 -14.28 -6.50 -18.38
C GLY A 136 -13.44 -7.50 -19.16
N ALA A 137 -13.69 -8.80 -18.95
CA ALA A 137 -12.94 -9.88 -19.60
C ALA A 137 -12.97 -9.84 -21.15
N LYS A 138 -14.02 -9.25 -21.73
CA LYS A 138 -14.25 -9.10 -23.17
C LYS A 138 -14.20 -7.64 -23.63
N GLU A 139 -13.86 -6.73 -22.72
CA GLU A 139 -13.82 -5.30 -23.00
C GLU A 139 -12.41 -4.92 -23.46
N THR A 140 -12.34 -4.06 -24.48
CA THR A 140 -11.06 -3.53 -24.94
C THR A 140 -10.53 -2.53 -23.91
N PRO A 141 -9.32 -2.73 -23.34
CA PRO A 141 -8.74 -1.78 -22.41
C PRO A 141 -8.49 -0.41 -23.09
N PRO A 142 -8.56 0.69 -22.32
CA PRO A 142 -8.10 2.00 -22.80
C PRO A 142 -6.65 1.94 -23.32
N ASP A 143 -6.32 2.74 -24.33
CA ASP A 143 -5.03 2.70 -25.04
C ASP A 143 -3.80 2.71 -24.11
N ARG A 144 -3.87 3.47 -23.02
CA ARG A 144 -2.78 3.56 -22.06
C ARG A 144 -2.59 2.28 -21.26
N ILE A 145 -3.69 1.64 -20.83
CA ILE A 145 -3.64 0.33 -20.17
C ILE A 145 -3.19 -0.73 -21.16
N ARG A 146 -3.64 -0.67 -22.42
CA ARG A 146 -3.17 -1.55 -23.48
C ARG A 146 -1.66 -1.46 -23.66
N ARG A 147 -1.11 -0.25 -23.84
CA ARG A 147 0.35 -0.05 -23.92
C ARG A 147 1.10 -0.56 -22.68
N PHE A 148 0.51 -0.39 -21.49
CA PHE A 148 1.09 -0.90 -20.25
C PHE A 148 1.15 -2.44 -20.24
N VAL A 149 0.06 -3.10 -20.64
CA VAL A 149 -0.04 -4.57 -20.75
C VAL A 149 0.92 -5.08 -21.81
N ASP A 150 0.97 -4.45 -22.99
CA ASP A 150 1.82 -4.84 -24.12
C ASP A 150 3.32 -4.77 -23.78
N ALA A 151 3.71 -3.87 -22.87
CA ALA A 151 5.10 -3.70 -22.43
C ALA A 151 5.53 -4.66 -21.31
N ARG A 152 4.62 -5.47 -20.74
CA ARG A 152 4.84 -6.31 -19.56
C ARG A 152 4.70 -7.79 -19.91
N GLU A 153 5.76 -8.55 -19.71
CA GLU A 153 5.69 -10.01 -19.74
C GLU A 153 4.87 -10.52 -18.54
N GLY A 154 3.92 -11.43 -18.78
CA GLY A 154 3.08 -12.04 -17.73
C GLY A 154 1.68 -11.43 -17.56
N LEU A 155 1.31 -10.40 -18.34
CA LEU A 155 -0.07 -9.89 -18.41
C LEU A 155 -0.82 -10.45 -19.64
N ASP A 156 -0.71 -11.76 -19.85
CA ASP A 156 -1.36 -12.48 -20.96
C ASP A 156 -2.86 -12.18 -21.05
N PRO A 157 -3.51 -12.34 -22.21
CA PRO A 157 -4.96 -12.23 -22.32
C PRO A 157 -5.68 -13.15 -21.32
N VAL A 158 -6.84 -12.69 -20.83
CA VAL A 158 -7.69 -13.50 -19.94
C VAL A 158 -7.97 -14.85 -20.59
N ALA A 159 -7.76 -15.94 -19.85
CA ALA A 159 -8.01 -17.28 -20.37
C ALA A 159 -9.46 -17.41 -20.89
N GLY A 160 -9.63 -17.94 -22.10
CA GLY A 160 -10.94 -17.94 -22.78
C GLY A 160 -12.07 -18.61 -21.99
N TRP A 161 -11.76 -19.65 -21.21
CA TRP A 161 -12.72 -20.31 -20.34
C TRP A 161 -13.14 -19.46 -19.13
N ILE A 162 -12.23 -18.62 -18.60
CA ILE A 162 -12.54 -17.64 -17.53
C ILE A 162 -13.39 -16.52 -18.11
N ALA A 163 -13.05 -16.01 -19.30
CA ALA A 163 -13.80 -14.96 -19.98
C ALA A 163 -15.23 -15.40 -20.38
N ALA A 164 -15.48 -16.71 -20.48
CA ALA A 164 -16.81 -17.25 -20.73
C ALA A 164 -17.73 -17.21 -19.49
N LEU A 165 -17.17 -17.08 -18.28
CA LEU A 165 -17.93 -17.09 -17.04
C LEU A 165 -18.43 -15.67 -16.69
N PRO A 166 -19.73 -15.52 -16.32
CA PRO A 166 -20.26 -14.23 -15.92
C PRO A 166 -19.56 -13.73 -14.65
N PHE A 167 -19.27 -12.42 -14.60
CA PHE A 167 -18.57 -11.72 -13.50
C PHE A 167 -17.08 -12.04 -13.32
N PHE A 168 -16.51 -13.02 -14.02
CA PHE A 168 -15.08 -13.37 -13.94
C PHE A 168 -14.27 -12.79 -15.10
N GLY A 169 -12.94 -12.83 -14.98
CA GLY A 169 -11.99 -12.30 -15.95
C GLY A 169 -11.92 -10.76 -15.99
N ALA A 170 -12.72 -10.07 -15.17
CA ALA A 170 -12.62 -8.63 -15.05
C ALA A 170 -11.30 -8.25 -14.39
N ARG A 171 -10.53 -7.38 -15.04
CA ARG A 171 -9.29 -6.83 -14.53
C ARG A 171 -9.55 -5.49 -13.87
N ARG A 172 -8.87 -5.27 -12.75
CA ARG A 172 -8.93 -4.03 -11.99
C ARG A 172 -7.50 -3.48 -11.93
N TYR A 173 -7.36 -2.29 -12.49
CA TYR A 173 -6.13 -1.51 -12.51
C TYR A 173 -6.27 -0.41 -11.47
N VAL A 174 -5.49 -0.50 -10.40
CA VAL A 174 -5.50 0.45 -9.30
C VAL A 174 -4.21 1.25 -9.35
N GLU A 175 -4.30 2.57 -9.35
CA GLU A 175 -3.16 3.48 -9.30
C GLU A 175 -3.32 4.44 -8.12
N ARG A 176 -2.30 4.53 -7.27
CA ARG A 176 -2.16 5.55 -6.22
C ARG A 176 -1.02 6.47 -6.62
N ARG A 177 -1.14 7.77 -6.36
CA ARG A 177 -0.15 8.77 -6.76
C ARG A 177 0.18 9.76 -5.66
N ILE A 178 1.35 10.38 -5.78
CA ILE A 178 1.74 11.59 -5.06
C ILE A 178 1.65 12.74 -6.07
N ASP A 179 0.63 13.58 -5.95
CA ASP A 179 0.46 14.72 -6.84
C ASP A 179 1.18 15.95 -6.26
N PRO A 180 1.94 16.71 -7.06
CA PRO A 180 2.51 17.97 -6.61
C PRO A 180 1.40 18.96 -6.20
N GLY A 181 1.68 19.79 -5.19
CA GLY A 181 0.75 20.79 -4.66
C GLY A 181 -0.30 20.22 -3.70
N LYS A 182 -0.32 18.91 -3.43
CA LYS A 182 -1.18 18.31 -2.41
C LYS A 182 -0.45 18.11 -1.09
N THR A 183 -1.20 18.17 0.01
CA THR A 183 -0.68 17.92 1.35
C THR A 183 -0.65 16.43 1.65
N TYR A 184 0.52 15.94 2.05
CA TYR A 184 0.74 14.56 2.46
C TYR A 184 1.31 14.49 3.87
N LEU A 185 0.99 13.38 4.54
CA LEU A 185 1.71 12.91 5.70
C LEU A 185 2.81 11.97 5.23
N VAL A 186 4.06 12.29 5.54
CA VAL A 186 5.23 11.46 5.27
C VAL A 186 5.83 11.04 6.59
N ALA A 187 5.87 9.73 6.86
CA ALA A 187 6.54 9.17 8.03
C ALA A 187 7.80 8.41 7.59
N GLY A 188 8.90 8.64 8.28
CA GLY A 188 10.21 8.13 7.90
C GLY A 188 11.27 8.35 8.96
N ARG A 189 12.50 7.94 8.66
CA ARG A 189 13.65 8.26 9.52
C ARG A 189 14.30 9.55 9.05
N VAL A 190 14.73 10.35 10.01
CA VAL A 190 15.53 11.54 9.75
C VAL A 190 16.93 11.10 9.35
N ASP A 191 17.38 11.56 8.20
CA ASP A 191 18.75 11.44 7.74
C ASP A 191 19.37 12.83 7.68
N ARG A 192 20.52 12.97 8.32
CA ARG A 192 21.34 14.19 8.27
C ARG A 192 22.59 13.84 7.48
N GLY A 193 22.49 13.97 6.16
CA GLY A 193 23.65 13.76 5.28
C GLY A 193 24.72 14.84 5.50
N GLU A 194 25.99 14.46 5.39
CA GLU A 194 27.16 15.36 5.47
C GLU A 194 27.31 16.28 4.25
N GLY A 195 26.48 16.13 3.21
CA GLY A 195 26.58 16.91 1.97
C GLY A 195 25.21 17.21 1.38
N GLY A 196 24.56 18.29 1.82
CA GLY A 196 23.50 18.90 1.04
C GLY A 196 24.09 19.61 -0.18
N GLU A 197 23.34 19.60 -1.28
CA GLU A 197 23.63 20.40 -2.47
C GLU A 197 23.83 21.87 -2.01
N ASN A 198 25.03 22.41 -2.23
CA ASN A 198 25.56 23.69 -1.73
C ASN A 198 26.25 23.71 -0.34
N GLY A 199 26.73 22.58 0.19
CA GLY A 199 27.59 22.56 1.38
C GLY A 199 26.90 22.93 2.70
N ARG A 200 25.56 22.93 2.73
CA ARG A 200 24.77 23.03 3.95
C ARG A 200 24.26 21.64 4.33
N THR A 201 24.45 21.24 5.58
CA THR A 201 23.78 20.07 6.17
C THR A 201 22.27 20.17 5.92
N GLY A 202 21.76 19.25 5.10
CA GLY A 202 20.35 19.15 4.76
C GLY A 202 19.71 18.04 5.59
N VAL A 203 18.53 18.30 6.13
CA VAL A 203 17.71 17.28 6.77
C VAL A 203 16.85 16.63 5.68
N ALA A 204 16.87 15.30 5.59
CA ALA A 204 16.07 14.54 4.66
C ALA A 204 15.29 13.42 5.37
N LEU A 205 14.14 13.04 4.83
CA LEU A 205 13.43 11.82 5.26
C LEU A 205 13.79 10.65 4.34
N THR A 206 14.24 9.55 4.93
CA THR A 206 14.67 8.35 4.21
C THR A 206 14.15 7.05 4.86
N GLY A 207 14.44 5.93 4.19
CA GLY A 207 14.09 4.59 4.66
C GLY A 207 12.75 4.06 4.13
N ASP A 208 12.09 3.24 4.94
CA ASP A 208 10.77 2.68 4.64
C ASP A 208 9.68 3.73 4.86
N LEU A 209 9.56 4.66 3.90
CA LEU A 209 8.65 5.79 4.02
C LEU A 209 7.18 5.35 3.90
N VAL A 210 6.33 5.93 4.73
CA VAL A 210 4.88 5.83 4.61
C VAL A 210 4.33 7.17 4.19
N ILE A 211 3.67 7.23 3.03
CA ILE A 211 3.13 8.46 2.46
C ILE A 211 1.61 8.30 2.35
N ALA A 212 0.87 9.22 2.98
CA ALA A 212 -0.59 9.16 3.04
C ALA A 212 -1.23 10.54 2.82
N ASP A 213 -2.36 10.59 2.14
CA ASP A 213 -3.16 11.81 2.00
C ASP A 213 -4.12 12.02 3.18
N ARG A 214 -4.51 10.93 3.85
CA ARG A 214 -5.41 10.94 5.01
C ARG A 214 -4.67 11.22 6.32
N SER A 215 -5.43 11.64 7.32
CA SER A 215 -4.94 11.67 8.70
C SER A 215 -4.56 10.26 9.18
N ILE A 216 -3.62 10.16 10.12
CA ILE A 216 -3.16 8.89 10.71
C ILE A 216 -4.33 8.02 11.17
N ARG A 217 -5.37 8.63 11.75
CA ARG A 217 -6.59 7.92 12.21
C ARG A 217 -7.41 7.34 11.05
N GLY A 218 -7.52 8.06 9.93
CA GLY A 218 -8.23 7.58 8.74
C GLY A 218 -7.50 6.41 8.06
N LEU A 219 -6.18 6.44 8.06
CA LEU A 219 -5.30 5.36 7.60
C LEU A 219 -5.39 4.13 8.51
N ALA A 220 -5.33 4.36 9.83
CA ALA A 220 -5.46 3.29 10.81
C ALA A 220 -6.83 2.60 10.70
N LEU A 221 -7.91 3.36 10.56
CA LEU A 221 -9.27 2.83 10.47
C LEU A 221 -9.51 2.07 9.16
N SER A 222 -9.00 2.56 8.02
CA SER A 222 -9.14 1.86 6.73
C SER A 222 -8.38 0.53 6.73
N ARG A 223 -7.15 0.52 7.26
CA ARG A 223 -6.33 -0.68 7.45
C ARG A 223 -7.01 -1.66 8.42
N LEU A 224 -7.55 -1.16 9.53
CA LEU A 224 -8.26 -1.97 10.53
C LEU A 224 -9.53 -2.59 9.96
N TRP A 225 -10.33 -1.84 9.20
CA TRP A 225 -11.53 -2.39 8.53
C TRP A 225 -11.18 -3.48 7.52
N ARG A 226 -10.08 -3.30 6.78
CA ARG A 226 -9.60 -4.30 5.82
C ARG A 226 -9.05 -5.56 6.52
N ALA A 227 -8.49 -5.40 7.72
CA ALA A 227 -8.01 -6.50 8.56
C ALA A 227 -9.10 -7.15 9.44
N ALA A 228 -10.23 -6.47 9.67
CA ALA A 228 -11.30 -6.96 10.52
C ALA A 228 -11.93 -8.24 9.96
N PHE A 229 -12.12 -8.31 8.64
CA PHE A 229 -12.72 -9.48 7.99
C PHE A 229 -11.91 -10.79 8.17
N PRO A 230 -10.59 -10.86 7.86
CA PRO A 230 -9.82 -12.08 8.11
C PRO A 230 -9.70 -12.41 9.60
N VAL A 231 -9.69 -11.41 10.48
CA VAL A 231 -9.71 -11.64 11.94
C VAL A 231 -11.04 -12.26 12.38
N LEU A 232 -12.18 -11.79 11.86
CA LEU A 232 -13.49 -12.38 12.15
C LEU A 232 -13.60 -13.82 11.66
N VAL A 233 -13.09 -14.12 10.46
CA VAL A 233 -13.02 -15.49 9.95
C VAL A 233 -12.13 -16.35 10.85
N ALA A 234 -10.95 -15.86 11.24
CA ALA A 234 -10.05 -16.56 12.15
C ALA A 234 -10.72 -16.86 13.50
N VAL A 235 -11.46 -15.89 14.08
CA VAL A 235 -12.24 -16.09 15.30
C VAL A 235 -13.28 -17.19 15.11
N GLY A 236 -13.98 -17.21 13.97
CA GLY A 236 -14.92 -18.29 13.63
C GLY A 236 -14.25 -19.67 13.62
N PHE A 237 -13.08 -19.79 12.99
CA PHE A 237 -12.29 -21.03 12.98
C PHE A 237 -11.87 -21.47 14.39
N VAL A 238 -11.44 -20.53 15.24
CA VAL A 238 -11.06 -20.82 16.62
C VAL A 238 -12.27 -21.28 17.45
N VAL A 239 -13.41 -20.61 17.33
CA VAL A 239 -14.64 -20.97 18.06
C VAL A 239 -15.13 -22.37 17.66
N VAL A 240 -15.18 -22.66 16.35
CA VAL A 240 -15.56 -23.99 15.84
C VAL A 240 -14.56 -25.05 16.30
N GLY A 241 -13.26 -24.75 16.25
CA GLY A 241 -12.20 -25.66 16.69
C GLY A 241 -12.27 -25.98 18.19
N LEU A 242 -12.48 -24.97 19.04
CA LEU A 242 -12.67 -25.14 20.48
C LEU A 242 -13.92 -25.95 20.80
N TRP A 243 -15.02 -25.73 20.08
CA TRP A 243 -16.25 -26.51 20.23
C TRP A 243 -16.03 -27.99 19.89
N GLY A 244 -15.31 -28.29 18.81
CA GLY A 244 -14.96 -29.67 18.43
C GLY A 244 -13.94 -30.36 19.35
N ILE A 245 -13.21 -29.61 20.18
CA ILE A 245 -12.34 -30.17 21.23
C ILE A 245 -13.15 -30.49 22.49
N ALA A 246 -14.17 -29.69 22.79
CA ALA A 246 -15.02 -29.84 23.97
C ALA A 246 -16.16 -30.86 23.81
N ALA A 247 -16.51 -31.21 22.56
CA ALA A 247 -17.52 -32.21 22.19
C ALA A 247 -16.91 -33.62 22.02
#